data_AF-A0A7V9FL32-F1
#
_entry.id   AF-A0A7V9FL32-F1
#
_cell.length_a   1.000
_cell.length_b   1.000
_cell.length_c   1.000
_cell.angle_alpha   90.00
_cell.angle_beta   90.00
_cell.angle_gamma   90.00
#
_symmetry.space_group_name_H-M   'P 1'
#
loop_
_entity.id
_entity.type
_entity.pdbx_description
1 polymer ?
#
loop_
_entity_poly.entity_id
_entity_poly.type
_entity_poly.pdbx_seq_one_letter_code
_entity_poly.pdbx_strand_id
1 'polypeptide(L)' 'MSAAHYEAIDRVLLLLSETRQRAEEAAKSIGSDDGPAHLVAELESADKELLALHRRLLDAAYFHSPSANKQLRLSQS' A
#
# COMPACT_ATOMS: atom_id res chain seq x y z
N MET A 1 11.05 9.41 15.80
CA MET A 1 10.94 9.58 14.33
C MET A 1 10.71 11.05 14.04
N SER A 2 11.35 11.60 13.01
CA SER A 2 11.18 13.01 12.59
C SER A 2 10.06 13.14 11.54
N ALA A 3 9.53 14.35 11.35
CA ALA A 3 8.55 14.64 10.30
C ALA A 3 9.05 14.27 8.90
N ALA A 4 10.34 14.50 8.62
CA ALA A 4 10.98 14.13 7.35
C ALA A 4 10.94 12.61 7.07
N HIS A 5 10.97 11.76 8.11
CA HIS A 5 10.87 10.31 7.93
C HIS A 5 9.45 9.89 7.53
N TYR A 6 8.42 10.50 8.12
CA TYR A 6 7.03 10.22 7.74
C TYR A 6 6.71 10.76 6.34
N GLU A 7 7.22 11.94 5.99
CA GLU A 7 7.07 12.49 4.63
C GLU A 7 7.68 11.54 3.57
N ALA A 8 8.84 10.95 3.85
CA ALA A 8 9.43 9.96 2.95
C ALA A 8 8.54 8.71 2.79
N ILE A 9 7.91 8.24 3.88
CA ILE A 9 6.99 7.11 3.85
C ILE A 9 5.72 7.45 3.07
N ASP A 10 5.15 8.64 3.29
CA ASP A 10 3.95 9.10 2.60
C ASP A 10 4.15 9.18 1.09
N ARG A 11 5.31 9.63 0.63
CA ARG A 11 5.67 9.61 -0.79
C ARG A 11 5.70 8.18 -1.37
N VAL A 12 6.23 7.21 -0.61
CA VAL A 12 6.23 5.81 -1.05
C VAL A 12 4.81 5.25 -1.09
N LEU A 13 3.99 5.52 -0.07
CA LEU A 13 2.59 5.09 -0.04
C LEU A 13 1.79 5.69 -1.21
N LEU A 14 2.04 6.96 -1.56
CA LEU A 14 1.45 7.61 -2.72
C LEU A 14 1.85 6.91 -4.02
N LEU A 15 3.15 6.66 -4.24
CA LEU A 15 3.64 5.96 -5.42
C LEU A 15 3.03 4.55 -5.57
N LEU A 16 2.86 3.82 -4.46
CA LEU A 16 2.19 2.52 -4.48
C LEU A 16 0.74 2.66 -4.94
N SER A 17 0.00 3.66 -4.43
CA SER A 17 -1.39 3.92 -4.85
C SER A 17 -1.50 4.30 -6.33
N GLU A 18 -0.62 5.17 -6.83
CA GLU A 18 -0.59 5.54 -8.25
C GLU A 18 -0.27 4.34 -9.15
N THR A 19 0.69 3.50 -8.73
CA THR A 19 1.07 2.30 -9.49
C THR A 19 -0.09 1.30 -9.56
N ARG A 20 -0.85 1.15 -8.47
CA ARG A 20 -2.08 0.34 -8.44
C ARG A 20 -3.12 0.81 -9.44
N GLN A 21 -3.41 2.10 -9.44
CA GLN A 21 -4.36 2.69 -10.39
C GLN A 21 -3.92 2.41 -11.84
N ARG A 22 -2.64 2.56 -12.15
CA ARG A 22 -2.10 2.24 -13.48
C ARG A 22 -2.21 0.76 -13.85
N ALA A 23 -1.99 -0.15 -12.89
CA ALA A 23 -2.16 -1.58 -13.12
C ALA A 23 -3.63 -1.92 -13.44
N GLU A 24 -4.57 -1.35 -12.69
CA GLU A 24 -6.01 -1.49 -12.92
C GLU A 24 -6.43 -0.92 -14.28
N GLU A 25 -5.98 0.29 -14.63
CA GLU A 25 -6.25 0.93 -15.92
C GLU A 25 -5.68 0.12 -17.09
N ALA A 26 -4.47 -0.42 -16.95
CA ALA A 26 -3.85 -1.27 -17.95
C ALA A 26 -4.63 -2.58 -18.13
N ALA A 27 -5.07 -3.22 -17.04
CA ALA A 27 -5.89 -4.43 -17.10
C ALA A 27 -7.21 -4.17 -17.84
N LYS A 28 -7.87 -3.05 -17.53
CA LYS A 28 -9.10 -2.62 -18.21
C LYS A 28 -8.87 -2.34 -19.70
N SER A 29 -7.80 -1.62 -20.05
CA SER A 29 -7.48 -1.30 -21.45
C SER A 29 -7.22 -2.57 -22.26
N ILE A 30 -6.35 -3.45 -21.78
CA ILE A 30 -6.04 -4.71 -22.47
C ILE A 30 -7.28 -5.60 -22.58
N GLY A 31 -8.09 -5.69 -21.51
CA GLY A 31 -9.34 -6.46 -21.53
C GLY A 31 -10.39 -5.89 -22.49
N SER A 32 -10.43 -4.57 -22.68
CA SER A 32 -11.37 -3.92 -23.61
C SER A 32 -10.97 -4.10 -25.08
N ASP A 33 -9.69 -4.32 -25.34
CA ASP A 33 -9.12 -4.54 -26.67
C ASP A 33 -9.06 -6.04 -27.06
N ASP A 34 -9.83 -6.91 -26.38
CA ASP A 34 -9.79 -8.38 -26.51
C ASP A 34 -8.35 -8.94 -26.39
N GLY A 35 -7.52 -8.29 -25.57
CA GLY A 35 -6.14 -8.66 -25.36
C GLY A 35 -5.97 -9.98 -24.60
N PRO A 36 -4.72 -10.50 -24.50
CA PRO A 36 -4.48 -11.79 -23.89
C PRO A 36 -4.91 -11.85 -22.42
N ALA A 37 -5.83 -12.78 -22.09
CA ALA A 37 -6.39 -12.91 -20.74
C ALA A 37 -5.33 -13.13 -19.64
N HIS A 38 -4.21 -13.78 -19.97
CA HIS A 38 -3.12 -13.97 -19.00
C HIS A 38 -2.47 -12.64 -18.59
N LEU A 39 -2.35 -11.65 -19.49
CA LEU A 39 -1.78 -10.34 -19.15
C LEU A 39 -2.71 -9.54 -18.23
N VAL A 40 -4.03 -9.61 -18.47
CA VAL A 40 -5.05 -9.01 -17.59
C VAL A 40 -4.95 -9.62 -16.19
N ALA A 41 -4.86 -10.95 -16.09
CA ALA A 41 -4.74 -11.64 -14.81
C ALA A 41 -3.47 -11.26 -14.04
N GLU A 42 -2.32 -11.14 -14.72
CA GLU A 42 -1.06 -10.70 -14.08
C GLU A 42 -1.15 -9.25 -13.57
N LEU A 43 -1.79 -8.35 -14.31
CA LEU A 43 -2.00 -6.96 -13.88
C LEU A 43 -2.95 -6.86 -12.67
N GLU A 44 -4.02 -7.66 -12.65
CA GLU A 44 -4.90 -7.76 -11.49
C GLU A 44 -4.20 -8.36 -10.26
N SER A 45 -3.31 -9.34 -10.46
CA SER A 45 -2.47 -9.87 -9.39
C SER A 45 -1.53 -8.80 -8.84
N ALA A 46 -0.87 -8.06 -9.74
CA ALA A 46 0.03 -6.97 -9.37
C ALA A 46 -0.68 -5.88 -8.55
N ASP A 47 -1.90 -5.45 -8.91
CA ASP A 47 -2.68 -4.50 -8.08
C ASP A 47 -2.93 -5.05 -6.67
N LYS A 48 -3.33 -6.31 -6.55
CA LYS A 48 -3.57 -6.95 -5.23
C LYS A 48 -2.32 -7.01 -4.38
N GLU A 49 -1.18 -7.37 -4.97
CA GLU A 49 0.12 -7.42 -4.28
C GLU A 49 0.57 -6.03 -3.83
N LEU A 50 0.42 -5.02 -4.69
CA LEU A 50 0.72 -3.64 -4.35
C LEU A 50 -0.19 -3.11 -3.24
N LEU A 51 -1.47 -3.49 -3.21
CA LEU A 51 -2.39 -3.15 -2.12
C LEU A 51 -1.94 -3.78 -0.79
N ALA A 52 -1.56 -5.05 -0.82
CA ALA A 52 -1.05 -5.74 0.36
C ALA A 52 0.24 -5.08 0.89
N LEU A 53 1.15 -4.69 -0.02
CA LEU A 53 2.37 -3.96 0.32
C LEU A 53 2.07 -2.59 0.92
N HIS A 54 1.15 -1.83 0.32
CA HIS A 54 0.73 -0.52 0.82
C HIS A 54 0.21 -0.63 2.26
N ARG A 55 -0.72 -1.57 2.52
CA ARG A 55 -1.30 -1.80 3.85
C ARG A 55 -0.21 -2.16 4.87
N ARG A 56 0.67 -3.10 4.52
CA ARG A 56 1.76 -3.52 5.40
C ARG A 56 2.70 -2.36 5.76
N LEU A 57 3.02 -1.50 4.79
CA LEU A 57 3.89 -0.35 5.05
C LEU A 57 3.20 0.71 5.93
N LEU A 58 1.93 1.01 5.64
CA LEU A 58 1.11 1.93 6.44
C LEU A 58 1.01 1.43 7.89
N ASP A 59 0.67 0.15 8.07
CA ASP A 59 0.57 -0.50 9.38
C ASP A 59 1.88 -0.43 10.16
N ALA A 60 3.00 -0.75 9.51
CA ALA A 60 4.31 -0.71 10.14
C ALA A 60 4.73 0.71 10.54
N ALA A 61 4.47 1.70 9.67
CA ALA A 61 4.92 3.07 9.89
C ALA A 61 4.08 3.80 10.95
N TYR A 62 2.76 3.60 10.96
CA TYR A 62 1.84 4.42 11.75
C TYR A 62 1.22 3.70 12.94
N PHE A 63 1.10 2.37 12.89
CA PHE A 63 0.32 1.61 13.87
C PHE A 63 1.17 0.68 14.77
N HIS A 64 2.40 0.35 14.38
CA HIS A 64 3.30 -0.51 15.16
C HIS A 64 4.34 0.23 16.03
N SER A 65 4.11 1.51 16.37
CA SER A 65 5.02 2.25 17.25
C SER A 65 4.99 1.72 18.70
N PRO A 66 6.15 1.37 19.33
CA PRO A 66 6.22 0.86 20.70
C PRO A 66 5.65 1.80 21.78
N SER A 67 5.46 3.08 21.45
CA SER A 67 5.00 4.11 22.39
C SER A 67 3.51 4.02 22.72
N ALA A 68 2.69 3.44 21.84
CA ALA A 68 1.24 3.27 22.10
C ALA A 68 0.96 2.22 23.19
N ASN A 69 1.85 1.22 23.33
CA ASN A 69 1.71 0.17 24.35
C ASN A 69 2.18 0.59 25.75
N LYS A 70 2.94 1.70 25.88
CA LYS A 70 3.46 2.14 27.19
C LYS A 70 2.46 2.99 27.97
N GLN A 71 1.60 3.75 27.29
CA GLN A 71 0.56 4.58 27.94
C GLN A 71 -0.60 3.77 28.52
N LEU A 72 -0.93 2.61 27.93
CA LEU A 72 -1.98 1.71 28.47
C LEU A 72 -1.55 0.92 29.72
N ARG A 73 -0.25 0.85 30.03
CA ARG A 73 0.25 0.18 31.24
C ARG A 73 0.41 1.10 32.45
N LEU A 74 0.46 2.42 32.25
CA LEU A 74 0.63 3.41 33.32
C LEU A 74 -0.69 3.93 33.89
N SER A 75 -1.83 3.61 33.27
CA SER A 75 -3.17 3.93 33.76
C SER A 75 -3.84 2.80 34.56
N GLN A 76 -3.12 1.70 34.82
CA GLN A 76 -3.58 0.58 35.65
C GLN A 76 -2.67 0.32 36.87
N SER A 77 -2.00 1.34 37.39
CA SER A 77 -1.17 1.25 38.60
C SER A 77 -1.61 2.27 39.64
#